data_AF-A0A562IIL5-F1
#
_entry.id   AF-A0A562IIL5-F1
#
_cell.length_a   1.000
_cell.length_b   1.000
_cell.length_c   1.000
_cell.angle_alpha   90.00
_cell.angle_beta   90.00
_cell.angle_gamma   90.00
#
_symmetry.space_group_name_H-M   'P 1'
#
loop_
_entity.id
_entity.type
_entity.pdbx_description
1 polymer ?
#
loop_
_entity_poly.entity_id
_entity_poly.type
_entity_poly.pdbx_seq_one_letter_code
_entity_poly.pdbx_strand_id
1 'polypeptide(L)'
;MLMLDAAARDEPSRASLIREFNAARAEEWTEFVSECDKYEAEIAKEKRIGKLTVAELDEEEQSLDRLRRWFRELKARDIYGVAEGVQAEDRLKHCTEVLDGYADDVYQAVHAPLGQEVPNA
;
A
#
# COMPACT_ATOMS: atom_id res chain seq x y z
N MET A 1 31.27 -10.81 7.72
CA MET A 1 30.60 -10.32 6.51
C MET A 1 31.66 -10.12 5.45
N LEU A 2 31.56 -10.85 4.33
CA LEU A 2 32.52 -10.79 3.23
C LEU A 2 31.93 -9.84 2.17
N MET A 3 32.66 -8.81 1.78
CA MET A 3 32.20 -7.79 0.83
C MET A 3 33.00 -7.94 -0.46
N LEU A 4 32.32 -8.04 -1.59
CA LEU A 4 32.94 -8.17 -2.91
C LEU A 4 32.72 -6.87 -3.68
N ASP A 5 33.79 -6.36 -4.27
CA ASP A 5 33.76 -5.26 -5.22
C ASP A 5 33.84 -5.83 -6.64
N ALA A 6 32.89 -5.47 -7.48
CA ALA A 6 32.75 -6.03 -8.83
C ALA A 6 32.20 -4.98 -9.80
N ALA A 7 32.70 -5.01 -11.03
CA ALA A 7 32.24 -4.15 -12.12
C ALA A 7 31.89 -5.00 -13.34
N ALA A 8 31.01 -4.47 -14.19
CA ALA A 8 30.73 -5.07 -15.49
C ALA A 8 31.99 -5.14 -16.35
N ARG A 9 32.15 -6.22 -17.13
CA ARG A 9 33.30 -6.45 -18.01
C ARG A 9 33.41 -5.40 -19.12
N ASP A 10 32.27 -5.01 -19.69
CA ASP A 10 32.13 -4.08 -20.81
C ASP A 10 30.76 -3.39 -20.77
N GLU A 11 30.56 -2.40 -21.63
CA GLU A 11 29.32 -1.62 -21.66
C GLU A 11 28.07 -2.45 -22.02
N PRO A 12 28.10 -3.39 -22.99
CA PRO A 12 26.97 -4.29 -23.22
C PRO A 12 26.59 -5.12 -22.00
N SER A 13 27.58 -5.66 -21.28
CA SER A 13 27.37 -6.40 -20.03
C SER A 13 26.75 -5.50 -18.95
N ARG A 14 27.22 -4.25 -18.85
CA ARG A 14 26.68 -3.26 -17.92
C ARG A 14 25.21 -2.97 -18.21
N ALA A 15 24.88 -2.68 -19.47
CA ALA A 15 23.52 -2.43 -19.89
C ALA A 15 22.62 -3.65 -19.63
N SER A 16 23.13 -4.87 -19.81
CA SER A 16 22.37 -6.07 -19.47
C SER A 16 22.09 -6.19 -17.98
N LEU A 17 23.08 -5.96 -17.12
CA LEU A 17 22.91 -6.00 -15.67
C LEU A 17 21.89 -4.96 -15.18
N ILE A 18 21.92 -3.74 -15.72
CA ILE A 18 20.95 -2.69 -15.38
C ILE A 18 19.53 -3.12 -15.80
N ARG A 19 19.36 -3.68 -17.00
CA ARG A 19 18.06 -4.16 -17.46
C ARG A 19 17.49 -5.24 -16.55
N GLU A 20 18.28 -6.25 -16.21
CA GLU A 20 17.86 -7.33 -15.31
C GLU A 20 17.51 -6.81 -13.91
N PHE A 21 18.30 -5.87 -13.38
CA PHE A 21 18.01 -5.23 -12.10
C PHE A 21 16.68 -4.48 -12.12
N ASN A 22 16.44 -3.70 -13.19
CA ASN A 22 15.21 -2.94 -13.35
C ASN A 22 14.00 -3.84 -13.54
N ALA A 23 14.13 -4.93 -14.31
CA ALA A 23 13.06 -5.90 -14.49
C ALA A 23 12.64 -6.52 -13.15
N ALA A 24 13.62 -6.92 -12.32
CA ALA A 24 13.34 -7.44 -10.99
C ALA A 24 12.66 -6.40 -10.07
N ARG A 25 13.03 -5.11 -10.17
CA ARG A 25 12.36 -4.03 -9.40
C ARG A 25 10.94 -3.79 -9.90
N ALA A 26 10.71 -3.81 -11.22
CA ALA A 26 9.40 -3.62 -11.81
C ALA A 26 8.40 -4.72 -11.39
N GLU A 27 8.85 -5.97 -11.32
CA GLU A 27 8.03 -7.09 -10.82
C GLU A 27 7.62 -6.88 -9.35
N GLU A 28 8.56 -6.49 -8.49
CA GLU A 28 8.26 -6.22 -7.07
C GLU A 28 7.32 -5.02 -6.88
N TRP A 29 7.47 -3.96 -7.68
CA TRP A 29 6.54 -2.83 -7.66
C TRP A 29 5.15 -3.21 -8.17
N THR A 30 5.07 -4.10 -9.17
CA THR A 30 3.78 -4.63 -9.66
C THR A 30 3.07 -5.43 -8.57
N GLU A 31 3.80 -6.24 -7.81
CA GLU A 31 3.26 -6.96 -6.66
C GLU A 31 2.78 -5.98 -5.57
N PHE A 32 3.56 -4.94 -5.29
CA PHE A 32 3.18 -3.90 -4.33
C PHE A 32 1.86 -3.21 -4.71
N VAL A 33 1.70 -2.84 -5.98
CA VAL A 33 0.45 -2.24 -6.48
C VAL A 33 -0.74 -3.21 -6.31
N SER A 34 -0.54 -4.49 -6.57
CA SER A 34 -1.57 -5.51 -6.35
C SER A 34 -1.98 -5.63 -4.88
N GLU A 35 -1.03 -5.49 -3.94
CA GLU A 35 -1.36 -5.48 -2.50
C GLU A 35 -2.10 -4.19 -2.08
N CYS A 36 -1.79 -3.04 -2.69
CA CYS A 36 -2.62 -1.83 -2.53
C CYS A 36 -4.06 -2.07 -3.01
N ASP A 37 -4.25 -2.70 -4.17
CA ASP A 37 -5.58 -2.99 -4.71
C ASP A 37 -6.38 -3.93 -3.77
N LYS A 38 -5.72 -4.93 -3.18
CA LYS A 38 -6.33 -5.83 -2.20
C LYS A 38 -6.74 -5.10 -0.92
N TYR A 39 -5.87 -4.21 -0.42
CA TYR A 39 -6.14 -3.39 0.76
C TYR A 39 -7.39 -2.52 0.56
N GLU A 40 -7.46 -1.80 -0.57
CA GLU A 40 -8.61 -0.98 -0.92
C GLU A 40 -9.91 -1.81 -1.03
N ALA A 41 -9.81 -3.01 -1.62
CA ALA A 41 -10.93 -3.92 -1.76
C ALA A 41 -11.43 -4.47 -0.41
N GLU A 42 -10.53 -4.69 0.57
CA GLU A 42 -10.91 -5.13 1.90
C GLU A 42 -11.64 -4.02 2.67
N ILE A 43 -11.12 -2.78 2.69
CA ILE A 43 -11.83 -1.64 3.28
C ILE A 43 -13.21 -1.46 2.65
N ALA A 44 -13.29 -1.52 1.31
CA ALA A 44 -14.57 -1.41 0.61
C ALA A 44 -15.54 -2.55 0.95
N LYS A 45 -15.02 -3.74 1.28
CA LYS A 45 -15.82 -4.88 1.76
C LYS A 45 -16.30 -4.63 3.19
N GLU A 46 -15.45 -4.18 4.10
CA GLU A 46 -15.81 -3.88 5.49
C GLU A 46 -16.88 -2.80 5.59
N LYS A 47 -16.72 -1.69 4.85
CA LYS A 47 -17.73 -0.63 4.73
C LYS A 47 -19.09 -1.20 4.30
N ARG A 48 -19.09 -2.07 3.30
CA ARG A 48 -20.31 -2.68 2.73
C ARG A 48 -21.03 -3.60 3.70
N ILE A 49 -20.29 -4.34 4.53
CA ILE A 49 -20.88 -5.25 5.53
C ILE A 49 -21.08 -4.58 6.90
N GLY A 50 -20.87 -3.27 6.99
CA GLY A 50 -21.15 -2.48 8.18
C GLY A 50 -20.17 -2.70 9.33
N LYS A 51 -18.94 -3.13 9.05
CA LYS A 51 -17.88 -3.39 10.04
C LYS A 51 -17.22 -2.10 10.58
N LEU A 52 -18.02 -1.06 10.84
CA LEU A 52 -17.51 0.24 11.26
C LEU A 52 -17.21 0.27 12.77
N THR A 53 -16.10 -0.34 13.18
CA THR A 53 -15.68 -0.39 14.60
C THR A 53 -14.24 0.05 14.78
N VAL A 54 -13.89 0.52 15.98
CA VAL A 54 -12.52 0.93 16.32
C VAL A 54 -11.53 -0.23 16.18
N ALA A 55 -11.93 -1.46 16.50
CA ALA A 55 -11.05 -2.62 16.38
C ALA A 55 -10.68 -2.91 14.92
N GLU A 56 -11.64 -2.81 13.99
CA GLU A 56 -11.38 -3.00 12.56
C GLU A 56 -10.53 -1.84 12.00
N LEU A 57 -10.76 -0.60 12.47
CA LEU A 57 -9.89 0.54 12.13
C LEU A 57 -8.44 0.31 12.58
N ASP A 58 -8.21 -0.13 13.82
CA ASP A 58 -6.88 -0.43 14.35
C ASP A 58 -6.18 -1.55 13.55
N GLU A 59 -6.93 -2.53 13.05
CA GLU A 59 -6.42 -3.60 12.17
C GLU A 59 -6.00 -3.05 10.81
N GLU A 60 -6.82 -2.18 10.20
CA GLU A 60 -6.52 -1.57 8.92
C GLU A 60 -5.38 -0.54 8.97
N GLU A 61 -5.22 0.18 10.09
CA GLU A 61 -4.05 1.01 10.36
C GLU A 61 -2.76 0.18 10.38
N GLN A 62 -2.77 -0.98 11.05
CA GLN A 62 -1.63 -1.89 11.08
C GLN A 62 -1.32 -2.46 9.70
N SER A 63 -2.35 -2.74 8.90
CA SER A 63 -2.21 -3.19 7.51
C SER A 63 -1.55 -2.12 6.63
N LEU A 64 -1.98 -0.86 6.72
CA LEU A 64 -1.34 0.26 6.01
C LEU A 64 0.10 0.47 6.45
N ASP A 65 0.38 0.32 7.75
CA ASP A 65 1.74 0.45 8.28
C ASP A 65 2.69 -0.62 7.72
N ARG A 66 2.20 -1.85 7.47
CA ARG A 66 2.96 -2.89 6.77
C ARG A 66 3.25 -2.49 5.32
N LEU A 67 2.26 -1.97 4.58
CA LEU A 67 2.47 -1.45 3.23
C LEU A 67 3.51 -0.31 3.20
N ARG A 68 3.43 0.65 4.14
CA ARG A 68 4.40 1.76 4.25
C ARG A 68 5.83 1.30 4.55
N ARG A 69 5.99 0.23 5.35
CA ARG A 69 7.32 -0.37 5.61
C ARG A 69 7.86 -1.03 4.36
N TRP A 70 7.06 -1.88 3.72
CA TRP A 70 7.46 -2.58 2.51
C TRP A 70 7.80 -1.62 1.36
N PHE A 71 7.02 -0.56 1.16
CA PHE A 71 7.32 0.50 0.19
C PHE A 71 8.72 1.10 0.39
N ARG A 72 9.09 1.40 1.64
CA ARG A 72 10.42 1.96 1.96
C ARG A 72 11.54 0.96 1.67
N GLU A 73 11.32 -0.32 1.92
CA GLU A 73 12.28 -1.38 1.59
C GLU A 73 12.45 -1.53 0.07
N LEU A 74 11.37 -1.50 -0.70
CA LEU A 74 11.43 -1.52 -2.17
C LEU A 74 12.13 -0.28 -2.72
N LYS A 75 11.77 0.91 -2.23
CA LYS A 75 12.39 2.18 -2.63
C LYS A 75 13.89 2.22 -2.32
N ALA A 76 14.33 1.63 -1.22
CA ALA A 76 15.76 1.51 -0.90
C ALA A 76 16.53 0.57 -1.84
N ARG A 77 15.84 -0.41 -2.44
CA ARG A 77 16.42 -1.39 -3.39
C ARG A 77 16.33 -0.91 -4.83
N ASP A 78 15.42 0.01 -5.15
CA ASP A 78 15.25 0.58 -6.48
C ASP A 78 16.29 1.68 -6.78
N ILE A 79 17.51 1.22 -7.08
CA ILE A 79 18.67 2.10 -7.32
C ILE A 79 18.52 2.94 -8.59
N TYR A 80 17.82 2.43 -9.60
CA TYR A 80 17.70 3.08 -10.91
C TYR A 80 16.37 3.82 -11.12
N GLY A 81 15.40 3.65 -10.21
CA GLY A 81 14.13 4.37 -10.23
C GLY A 81 13.27 3.97 -11.42
N VAL A 82 12.71 2.77 -11.38
CA VAL A 82 11.80 2.30 -12.45
C VAL A 82 10.45 3.02 -12.37
N ALA A 83 9.76 3.13 -13.51
CA ALA A 83 8.54 3.94 -13.62
C ALA A 83 7.40 3.43 -12.72
N GLU A 84 7.34 2.11 -12.50
CA GLU A 84 6.41 1.42 -11.62
C GLU A 84 6.52 1.91 -10.17
N GLY A 85 7.70 2.38 -9.74
CA GLY A 85 7.88 2.95 -8.41
C GLY A 85 7.13 4.26 -8.19
N VAL A 86 6.91 5.06 -9.25
CA VAL A 86 6.10 6.28 -9.19
C VAL A 86 4.62 5.92 -9.03
N GLN A 87 4.15 4.95 -9.82
CA GLN A 87 2.78 4.44 -9.70
C GLN A 87 2.53 3.87 -8.30
N ALA A 88 3.46 3.07 -7.76
CA ALA A 88 3.36 2.50 -6.42
C ALA A 88 3.25 3.59 -5.33
N GLU A 89 3.98 4.71 -5.47
CA GLU A 89 3.88 5.82 -4.53
C GLU A 89 2.47 6.45 -4.54
N ASP A 90 1.89 6.65 -5.71
CA ASP A 90 0.55 7.20 -5.84
C ASP A 90 -0.53 6.23 -5.35
N ARG A 91 -0.36 4.91 -5.56
CA ARG A 91 -1.25 3.89 -4.98
C ARG A 91 -1.18 3.89 -3.44
N LEU A 92 0.00 4.01 -2.85
CA LEU A 92 0.15 4.08 -1.39
C LEU A 92 -0.49 5.34 -0.79
N LYS A 93 -0.38 6.48 -1.49
CA LYS A 93 -1.10 7.71 -1.09
C LYS A 93 -2.61 7.47 -1.11
N HIS A 94 -3.11 6.83 -2.16
CA HIS A 94 -4.53 6.51 -2.26
C HIS A 94 -5.01 5.55 -1.14
N CYS A 95 -4.23 4.51 -0.81
CA CYS A 95 -4.54 3.66 0.35
C CYS A 95 -4.67 4.47 1.65
N THR A 96 -3.83 5.50 1.84
CA THR A 96 -3.94 6.39 3.01
C THR A 96 -5.25 7.18 2.99
N GLU A 97 -5.62 7.77 1.85
CA GLU A 97 -6.90 8.49 1.70
C GLU A 97 -8.12 7.59 1.93
N VAL A 98 -8.06 6.34 1.48
CA VAL A 98 -9.12 5.34 1.69
C VAL A 98 -9.27 5.01 3.17
N LEU A 99 -8.17 4.85 3.91
CA LEU A 99 -8.20 4.63 5.35
C LEU A 99 -8.73 5.86 6.09
N ASP A 100 -8.30 7.06 5.72
CA ASP A 100 -8.80 8.30 6.33
C ASP A 100 -10.33 8.39 6.20
N GLY A 101 -10.86 8.10 5.01
CA GLY A 101 -12.32 8.04 4.80
C GLY A 101 -13.01 6.89 5.55
N TYR A 102 -12.32 5.79 5.85
CA TYR A 102 -12.87 4.72 6.70
C TYR A 102 -12.89 5.14 8.18
N ALA A 103 -11.84 5.82 8.65
CA ALA A 103 -11.76 6.36 9.99
C ALA A 103 -12.89 7.36 10.27
N ASP A 104 -13.21 8.23 9.30
CA ASP A 104 -14.36 9.13 9.38
C ASP A 104 -15.68 8.36 9.54
N ASP A 105 -15.90 7.32 8.72
CA ASP A 105 -17.11 6.48 8.79
C ASP A 105 -17.23 5.77 10.16
N VAL A 106 -16.13 5.23 10.68
CA VAL A 106 -16.07 4.60 12.01
C VAL A 106 -16.36 5.63 13.10
N TYR A 107 -15.78 6.82 13.02
CA TYR A 107 -16.03 7.89 13.99
C TYR A 107 -17.50 8.27 14.04
N GLN A 108 -18.15 8.45 12.89
CA GLN A 108 -19.58 8.73 12.82
C GLN A 108 -20.41 7.59 13.39
N ALA A 109 -20.08 6.33 13.09
CA ALA A 109 -20.79 5.16 13.59
C ALA A 109 -20.72 5.03 15.12
N VAL A 110 -19.55 5.31 15.71
CA VAL A 110 -19.33 5.25 17.17
C VAL A 110 -20.04 6.38 17.93
N HIS A 111 -20.16 7.56 17.31
CA HIS A 111 -20.75 8.75 17.93
C HIS A 111 -22.23 8.97 17.54
N ALA A 112 -22.78 8.15 16.67
CA ALA A 112 -24.20 8.21 16.32
C ALA A 112 -25.05 7.93 17.58
N PRO A 113 -26.00 8.83 17.93
CA PRO A 113 -26.84 8.62 19.11
C PRO A 113 -27.71 7.35 18.93
N LEU A 114 -27.68 6.48 19.93
CA LEU A 114 -28.56 5.32 20.03
C LEU A 114 -30.03 5.81 20.11
N GLY A 115 -30.77 5.67 19.01
CA GLY A 115 -32.22 5.85 18.97
C GLY A 115 -32.70 7.16 18.33
N GLN A 116 -32.88 7.13 17.01
CA GLN A 116 -34.04 7.81 16.43
C GLN A 116 -35.18 6.80 16.42
N GLU A 117 -36.07 6.88 17.41
CA GLU A 117 -37.42 6.33 17.28
C GLU A 117 -38.05 6.96 16.04
N VAL A 118 -38.40 6.11 15.08
CA VAL A 118 -39.17 6.50 13.90
C VAL A 118 -40.53 7.00 14.43
N PRO A 119 -40.92 8.27 14.25
CA PRO A 119 -42.25 8.70 14.62
C PRO A 119 -43.22 8.01 13.67
N ASN A 120 -44.02 7.10 14.24
CA ASN A 120 -45.13 6.46 13.56
C ASN A 120 -46.13 7.56 13.16
N ALA A 121 -46.27 7.83 11.86
CA ALA A 121 -47.31 8.66 11.27
C ALA A 121 -47.73 8.06 9.92
#